data_AF-A0A9Q1GYC5-F1
#
_entry.id   AF-A0A9Q1GYC5-F1
#
_cell.length_a   1.000
_cell.length_b   1.000
_cell.length_c   1.000
_cell.angle_alpha   90.00
_cell.angle_beta   90.00
_cell.angle_gamma   90.00
#
_symmetry.space_group_name_H-M   'P 1'
#
loop_
_entity.id
_entity.type
_entity.pdbx_description
1 polymer ?
#
loop_
_entity_poly.entity_id
_entity_poly.type
_entity_poly.pdbx_seq_one_letter_code
_entity_poly.pdbx_strand_id
1 'polypeptide(L)' 'MQDAEVVCRELGFKGAYAAILEARFGPGLGPVHVEEVGCFGNETSIFSCDYTESTVLQCGHEEDAGVSCIPYSENLFSY' A
#
# COMPACT_ATOMS: atom_id res chain seq x y z
N MET A 1 8.14 0.75 3.59
CA MET A 1 7.43 0.02 4.70
C MET A 1 6.44 0.97 5.36
N GLN A 2 6.86 2.20 5.62
CA GLN A 2 6.00 3.29 6.07
C GLN A 2 4.77 3.47 5.14
N ASP A 3 4.96 3.31 3.83
CA ASP A 3 3.89 3.42 2.82
C ASP A 3 2.80 2.37 3.05
N ALA A 4 3.21 1.13 3.33
CA ALA A 4 2.28 0.07 3.66
C ALA A 4 1.55 0.36 4.99
N GLU A 5 2.23 0.92 5.99
CA GLU A 5 1.59 1.31 7.25
C GLU A 5 0.53 2.39 7.05
N VAL A 6 0.81 3.39 6.21
CA VAL A 6 -0.16 4.45 5.85
C VAL A 6 -1.38 3.84 5.18
N VAL A 7 -1.20 3.01 4.13
CA VAL A 7 -2.31 2.35 3.42
C VAL A 7 -3.14 1.49 4.36
N CYS A 8 -2.50 0.65 5.18
CA CYS A 8 -3.22 -0.21 6.10
C CYS A 8 -4.00 0.60 7.15
N ARG A 9 -3.44 1.69 7.69
CA ARG A 9 -4.15 2.56 8.63
C ARG A 9 -5.29 3.32 7.96
N GLU A 10 -5.09 3.82 6.75
CA GLU A 10 -6.13 4.46 5.92
C GLU A 10 -7.33 3.52 5.70
N LEU A 11 -7.07 2.23 5.50
CA LEU A 11 -8.10 1.19 5.36
C LEU A 11 -8.68 0.69 6.69
N GLY A 12 -8.28 1.25 7.83
CA GLY A 12 -8.82 0.90 9.15
C GLY A 12 -8.19 -0.33 9.81
N PHE A 13 -6.99 -0.76 9.39
CA PHE A 13 -6.22 -1.81 10.04
C PHE A 13 -5.28 -1.25 11.12
N LYS A 14 -4.75 -2.13 11.97
CA LYS A 14 -3.81 -1.75 13.04
C LYS A 14 -2.48 -1.22 12.50
N GLY A 15 -2.08 -1.72 11.35
CA GLY A 15 -0.84 -1.38 10.67
C GLY A 15 -0.52 -2.41 9.59
N ALA A 16 0.68 -2.32 9.02
CA ALA A 16 1.16 -3.27 8.03
C ALA A 16 1.99 -4.39 8.67
N TYR A 17 1.77 -5.61 8.18
CA TYR A 17 2.67 -6.72 8.40
C TYR A 17 3.81 -6.70 7.38
N ALA A 18 3.49 -6.38 6.12
CA ALA A 18 4.46 -6.33 5.04
C ALA A 18 4.05 -5.38 3.91
N ALA A 19 5.04 -4.74 3.31
CA ALA A 19 4.97 -4.24 1.94
C ALA A 19 5.31 -5.40 0.98
N ILE A 20 4.51 -5.57 -0.04
CA ILE A 20 4.62 -6.62 -1.04
C ILE A 20 5.00 -5.98 -2.36
N LEU A 21 5.99 -6.54 -3.04
CA LEU A 21 6.55 -5.99 -4.29
C LEU A 21 6.36 -7.00 -5.42
N GLU A 22 6.65 -6.55 -6.64
CA GLU A 22 6.73 -7.37 -7.85
C GLU A 22 5.42 -8.11 -8.17
N ALA A 23 4.28 -7.40 -8.05
CA ALA A 23 2.97 -7.89 -8.46
C ALA A 23 2.62 -9.28 -7.89
N ARG A 24 3.05 -9.59 -6.65
CA ARG A 24 2.86 -10.92 -6.04
C ARG A 24 1.39 -11.33 -5.90
N PHE A 25 0.48 -10.36 -5.83
CA PHE A 25 -0.96 -10.62 -5.82
C PHE A 25 -1.57 -10.67 -7.24
N GLY A 26 -0.74 -10.56 -8.28
CA GLY A 26 -1.12 -10.44 -9.67
C GLY A 26 -0.93 -9.01 -10.19
N PRO A 27 -0.55 -8.84 -11.47
CA PRO A 27 -0.45 -7.52 -12.09
C PRO A 27 -1.83 -6.90 -12.28
N GLY A 28 -1.91 -5.59 -12.12
CA GLY A 28 -3.06 -4.77 -12.44
C GLY A 28 -3.30 -4.64 -13.94
N LEU A 29 -4.32 -3.84 -14.27
CA LEU A 29 -4.65 -3.45 -15.64
C LEU A 29 -4.95 -1.95 -15.66
N GLY A 30 -4.52 -1.27 -16.73
CA GLY A 30 -4.84 0.14 -16.96
C GLY A 30 -3.67 1.06 -16.60
N PRO A 31 -3.93 2.31 -16.19
CA PRO A 31 -2.87 3.23 -15.80
C PRO A 31 -2.31 2.87 -14.42
N VAL A 32 -0.98 2.89 -14.31
CA VAL A 32 -0.31 3.08 -13.02
C VAL A 32 -0.38 4.57 -12.71
N HIS A 33 -0.83 4.94 -11.50
CA HIS A 33 -1.04 6.34 -11.14
C HIS A 33 0.20 6.99 -10.53
N VAL A 34 0.86 6.28 -9.62
CA VAL A 34 1.98 6.82 -8.84
C VAL A 34 3.09 5.79 -8.75
N GLU A 35 4.32 6.27 -8.67
CA GLU A 35 5.53 5.49 -8.41
C GLU A 35 6.38 6.19 -7.32
N GLU A 36 7.44 5.53 -6.86
CA GLU A 36 8.39 6.05 -5.85
C GLU A 36 7.74 6.68 -4.60
N VAL A 37 6.67 6.07 -4.08
CA VAL A 37 5.99 6.58 -2.88
C VAL A 37 6.92 6.56 -1.67
N GLY A 38 7.01 7.70 -0.98
CA GLY A 38 7.84 7.92 0.20
C GLY A 38 7.06 8.55 1.34
N CYS A 39 6.49 7.71 2.21
CA CYS A 39 5.79 8.17 3.41
C CYS A 39 6.72 8.29 4.63
N PHE A 40 6.41 9.24 5.51
CA PHE A 40 6.96 9.34 6.86
C PHE A 40 6.32 8.31 7.83
N GLY A 41 5.12 7.81 7.52
CA GLY A 41 4.39 6.79 8.27
C GLY A 41 3.28 7.33 9.17
N ASN A 42 3.08 8.66 9.23
CA ASN A 42 2.06 9.32 10.05
C ASN A 42 0.94 9.98 9.24
N GLU A 43 1.03 9.90 7.91
CA GLU A 43 0.05 10.40 6.96
C GLU A 43 -1.29 9.67 7.11
N THR A 44 -2.39 10.39 6.87
CA THR A 44 -3.73 9.82 6.96
C THR A 44 -4.17 9.11 5.68
N SER A 45 -3.51 9.39 4.56
CA SER A 45 -3.77 8.78 3.25
C SER A 45 -2.47 8.64 2.47
N ILE A 46 -2.39 7.61 1.63
CA ILE A 46 -1.24 7.36 0.76
C ILE A 46 -0.96 8.54 -0.20
N PHE A 47 -2.00 9.28 -0.60
CA PHE A 47 -1.89 10.48 -1.44
C PHE A 47 -1.43 11.72 -0.68
N SER A 48 -1.18 11.63 0.64
CA SER A 48 -0.56 12.69 1.44
C SER A 48 0.95 12.51 1.60
N CYS A 49 1.51 11.39 1.14
CA CYS A 49 2.95 11.15 1.11
C CYS A 49 3.61 11.87 -0.08
N ASP A 50 4.93 11.88 -0.10
CA ASP A 50 5.65 12.24 -1.33
C ASP A 50 5.55 11.09 -2.33
N TYR A 51 5.35 11.41 -3.61
CA TYR A 51 5.26 10.42 -4.69
C TYR A 51 5.54 11.09 -6.04
N THR A 52 5.91 10.29 -7.03
CA THR A 52 6.03 10.74 -8.41
C THR A 52 4.81 10.26 -9.21
N GLU A 53 4.27 11.13 -10.06
CA GLU A 53 3.22 10.73 -11.01
C GLU A 53 3.84 9.74 -11.99
N SER A 54 3.21 8.56 -12.13
CA SER A 54 3.82 7.49 -12.91
C SER A 54 3.80 7.83 -14.40
N THR A 55 4.90 7.48 -15.06
CA THR A 55 5.05 7.61 -16.51
C THR A 55 5.18 6.23 -17.14
N VAL A 56 4.61 6.04 -18.33
CA VAL A 56 4.56 4.74 -19.04
C VAL A 56 5.94 4.12 -19.32
N LEU A 57 7.03 4.85 -19.06
CA LEU A 57 8.40 4.45 -19.33
C LEU A 57 9.14 3.92 -18.09
N GLN A 58 8.59 4.07 -16.88
CA GLN A 58 9.34 3.81 -15.64
C GLN A 58 8.82 2.61 -14.85
N CYS A 59 7.50 2.45 -14.70
CA CYS A 59 6.93 1.30 -14.00
C CYS A 59 5.83 0.61 -14.81
N GLY A 60 5.92 -0.72 -14.90
CA GLY A 60 4.90 -1.59 -15.47
C GLY A 60 4.14 -2.35 -14.38
N HIS A 61 3.07 -3.03 -14.76
CA HIS A 61 2.26 -3.80 -13.81
C HIS A 61 2.99 -5.00 -13.19
N GLU A 62 4.15 -5.39 -13.71
CA GLU A 62 5.05 -6.34 -13.08
C GLU A 62 5.68 -5.82 -11.77
N GLU A 63 5.66 -4.51 -11.54
CA GLU A 63 6.19 -3.86 -10.35
C GLU A 63 5.10 -3.43 -9.35
N ASP A 64 3.83 -3.71 -9.63
CA ASP A 64 2.70 -3.29 -8.79
C ASP A 64 2.94 -3.66 -7.31
N ALA A 65 2.85 -2.63 -6.46
CA ALA A 65 3.01 -2.77 -5.03
C ALA A 65 1.71 -3.23 -4.36
N GLY A 66 1.83 -4.03 -3.31
CA GLY A 66 0.73 -4.48 -2.48
C GLY A 66 1.05 -4.37 -0.99
N VAL A 67 0.04 -4.61 -0.14
CA VAL A 67 0.19 -4.58 1.32
C VAL A 67 -0.46 -5.80 1.95
N SER A 68 0.13 -6.27 3.06
CA SER A 68 -0.50 -7.23 3.96
C SER A 68 -0.74 -6.54 5.29
N CYS A 69 -2.01 -6.38 5.68
CA CYS A 69 -2.38 -5.62 6.87
C CYS A 69 -2.61 -6.49 8.10
N ILE A 70 -2.38 -5.91 9.28
CA ILE A 70 -2.66 -6.53 10.58
C ILE A 70 -4.08 -6.13 10.99
N PRO A 71 -5.03 -7.08 11.09
CA PRO A 71 -6.37 -6.76 11.58
C PRO A 71 -6.29 -6.21 13.00
N TYR A 72 -7.17 -5.28 13.34
CA TYR A 72 -7.52 -5.14 14.75
C TYR A 72 -8.12 -6.48 15.16
N SER A 73 -7.66 -7.03 16.28
CA SER A 73 -8.35 -8.18 16.88
C SER A 73 -9.74 -7.70 17.28
N GLU A 74 -10.70 -7.81 16.37
CA GLU A 74 -12.09 -8.00 16.75
C GLU A 74 -12.08 -9.15 17.76
N ASN A 75 -12.75 -8.96 18.90
CA ASN A 75 -13.03 -10.03 19.84
C ASN A 75 -13.87 -11.12 19.13
N LEU A 76 -13.25 -11.97 18.31
CA LEU A 76 -13.92 -13.07 17.60
C LEU A 76 -14.02 -14.34 18.47
N PHE A 77 -13.94 -14.20 19.79
CA PHE A 77 -14.32 -15.23 20.77
C PHE A 77 -15.34 -14.72 21.79
N SER A 78 -16.36 -14.00 21.33
CA SER A 78 -17.59 -13.81 22.11
C SER A 78 -18.82 -13.93 21.22
N TYR A 79 -19.16 -15.17 20.87
CA TYR A 79 -20.41 -15.87 21.22
C TYR A 79 -20.26 -17.36 20.88
#